data_AF-A0A976FGB0-F1
#
_entry.id   AF-A0A976FGB0-F1
#
_cell.length_a   1.000
_cell.length_b   1.000
_cell.length_c   1.000
_cell.angle_alpha   90.00
_cell.angle_beta   90.00
_cell.angle_gamma   90.00
#
_symmetry.space_group_name_H-M   'P 1'
#
loop_
_entity.id
_entity.type
_entity.pdbx_description
1 polymer ?
#
loop_
_entity_poly.entity_id
_entity_poly.type
_entity_poly.pdbx_seq_one_letter_code
_entity_poly.pdbx_strand_id
1 'polypeptide(L)'
;MELSEYEAKRQRRIEANQRVLQALHVIKIPRHTSTHANKKKELHPVRRSLRQLQQTERAAELEETEIKTVMALRELPSRRKRSKVESLELVERIELFNLPISPLSTRNQGKTVHLSSSQISIELENFHSQWLGTQLLPMGKNTVMQSMCPPGYVAKFSKMSGVQPWKNAIALFVNLESDSPYDNVFRHEVVNGSIAVYFQWFGQHRWHDESPLVRRLRNTERGSESLRFHETYNNKSDINKEPVLLFLRQTQNPYIYCGRLGYLGHLHASKPLEFRWQLLDADSLHWENLLRKLTYSE
;
A
#
# COMPACT_ATOMS: atom_id res chain seq x y z
N MET A 1 -38.73 -27.56 -20.81
CA MET A 1 -37.92 -27.01 -19.71
C MET A 1 -37.66 -25.57 -20.04
N GLU A 2 -38.39 -24.66 -19.40
CA GLU A 2 -38.15 -23.22 -19.55
C GLU A 2 -36.78 -22.89 -18.93
N LEU A 3 -35.89 -22.29 -19.72
CA LEU A 3 -34.58 -21.84 -19.25
C LEU A 3 -34.80 -20.67 -18.28
N SER A 4 -34.06 -20.66 -17.17
CA SER A 4 -34.07 -19.54 -16.22
C SER A 4 -33.78 -18.22 -16.96
N GLU A 5 -34.43 -17.12 -16.59
CA GLU A 5 -34.22 -15.79 -17.20
C GLU A 5 -32.74 -15.40 -17.28
N TYR A 6 -31.95 -15.86 -16.30
CA TYR A 6 -30.50 -15.70 -16.28
C TYR A 6 -29.80 -16.46 -17.43
N GLU A 7 -30.19 -17.71 -17.68
CA GLU A 7 -29.62 -18.54 -18.75
C GLU A 7 -29.98 -17.98 -20.13
N ALA A 8 -31.22 -17.50 -20.30
CA ALA A 8 -31.65 -16.84 -21.53
C ALA A 8 -30.84 -15.56 -21.80
N LYS A 9 -30.62 -14.73 -20.76
CA LYS A 9 -29.79 -13.51 -20.88
C LYS A 9 -28.33 -13.85 -21.19
N ARG A 10 -27.81 -14.93 -20.60
CA ARG A 10 -26.45 -15.42 -20.86
C ARG A 10 -26.29 -15.91 -22.30
N GLN A 11 -27.25 -16.67 -22.83
CA GLN A 11 -27.24 -17.13 -24.22
C GLN A 11 -27.27 -15.98 -25.22
N ARG A 12 -28.14 -14.98 -25.00
CA ARG A 12 -28.17 -13.77 -25.85
C ARG A 12 -26.82 -13.04 -25.91
N ARG A 13 -26.11 -12.95 -24.78
CA ARG A 13 -24.76 -12.35 -24.72
C ARG A 13 -23.72 -13.18 -25.47
N ILE A 14 -23.80 -14.51 -25.35
CA ILE A 14 -22.90 -15.43 -26.07
C ILE A 14 -23.10 -15.28 -27.58
N GLU A 15 -24.35 -15.25 -28.04
CA GLU A 15 -24.69 -15.08 -29.45
C GLU A 15 -24.25 -13.71 -30.01
N ALA A 16 -24.49 -12.63 -29.26
CA ALA A 16 -24.05 -11.29 -29.65
C ALA A 16 -22.52 -11.22 -29.80
N ASN A 17 -21.78 -11.79 -28.85
CA ASN A 17 -20.32 -11.84 -28.91
C ASN A 17 -19.83 -12.71 -30.09
N GLN A 18 -20.51 -13.81 -30.38
CA GLN A 18 -20.17 -14.65 -31.54
C GLN A 18 -20.35 -13.91 -32.86
N ARG A 19 -21.42 -13.11 -33.01
CA ARG A 19 -21.64 -12.27 -34.20
C ARG A 19 -20.55 -11.21 -34.36
N VAL A 20 -20.15 -10.55 -33.28
CA VAL A 20 -19.06 -9.56 -33.29
C VAL A 20 -17.74 -10.23 -33.68
N LEU A 21 -17.42 -11.39 -33.11
CA LEU A 21 -16.19 -12.12 -33.45
C LEU A 21 -16.16 -12.61 -34.91
N GLN A 22 -17.31 -12.97 -35.48
CA GLN A 22 -17.44 -13.31 -36.90
C GLN A 22 -17.22 -12.08 -37.78
N ALA A 23 -17.79 -10.92 -37.43
CA ALA A 23 -17.60 -9.67 -38.17
C ALA A 23 -16.13 -9.21 -38.16
N LEU A 24 -15.42 -9.45 -37.07
CA LEU A 24 -14.02 -9.05 -36.88
C LEU A 24 -13.00 -9.98 -37.57
N HIS A 25 -13.43 -11.01 -38.32
CA HIS A 25 -12.56 -11.95 -39.04
C HIS A 25 -11.40 -12.49 -38.20
N VAL A 26 -11.63 -12.69 -36.90
CA VAL A 26 -10.58 -13.19 -35.99
C VAL A 26 -10.28 -14.64 -36.37
N ILE A 27 -9.03 -14.90 -36.76
CA ILE A 27 -8.53 -16.24 -37.06
C ILE A 27 -8.77 -17.14 -35.84
N LYS A 28 -9.63 -18.15 -36.00
CA LYS A 28 -9.86 -19.15 -34.95
C LYS A 28 -8.62 -20.01 -34.84
N ILE A 29 -7.85 -19.83 -33.77
CA ILE A 29 -6.74 -20.73 -33.43
C ILE A 29 -7.32 -22.14 -33.26
N PRO A 30 -6.82 -23.16 -33.99
CA PRO A 30 -7.30 -24.53 -33.85
C PRO A 30 -7.12 -25.00 -32.41
N ARG A 31 -8.21 -25.40 -31.77
CA ARG A 31 -8.14 -26.08 -30.47
C ARG A 31 -7.56 -27.46 -30.71
N HIS A 32 -6.37 -27.71 -30.17
CA HIS A 32 -5.83 -29.07 -30.07
C HIS A 32 -6.85 -29.95 -29.37
N THR A 33 -7.36 -30.96 -30.08
CA THR A 33 -8.19 -32.01 -29.52
C THR A 33 -7.30 -32.87 -28.61
N SER A 34 -7.33 -32.60 -27.31
CA SER A 34 -6.78 -33.52 -26.32
C SER A 34 -7.69 -34.74 -26.24
N THR A 35 -7.25 -35.85 -26.84
CA THR A 35 -7.82 -37.18 -26.68
C THR A 35 -7.47 -37.73 -25.30
N HIS A 36 -8.19 -37.28 -24.27
CA HIS A 36 -8.31 -38.05 -23.03
C HIS A 36 -9.78 -38.34 -22.76
N ALA A 37 -10.19 -39.53 -23.19
CA ALA A 37 -11.43 -40.17 -22.78
C ALA A 37 -11.38 -40.45 -21.27
N ASN A 38 -11.86 -39.50 -20.46
CA ASN A 38 -12.09 -39.73 -19.04
C ASN A 38 -13.47 -40.35 -18.85
N LYS A 39 -13.46 -41.60 -18.37
CA LYS A 39 -14.61 -42.38 -17.94
C LYS A 39 -15.51 -41.54 -17.02
N LYS A 40 -16.82 -41.49 -17.35
CA LYS A 40 -17.86 -40.94 -16.47
C LYS A 40 -17.83 -41.69 -15.13
N LYS A 41 -17.32 -41.05 -14.08
CA LYS A 41 -17.68 -41.41 -12.69
C LYS A 41 -18.89 -40.56 -12.32
N GLU A 42 -19.97 -41.22 -11.90
CA GLU A 42 -21.11 -40.58 -11.28
C GLU A 42 -20.65 -39.84 -10.02
N LEU A 43 -20.81 -38.52 -10.03
CA LEU A 43 -20.56 -37.66 -8.89
C LEU A 43 -21.86 -37.51 -8.12
N HIS A 44 -22.01 -38.26 -7.02
CA HIS A 44 -23.00 -37.90 -6.01
C HIS A 44 -22.60 -36.57 -5.35
N PRO A 45 -23.56 -35.65 -5.10
CA PRO A 45 -23.27 -34.35 -4.53
C PRO A 45 -22.76 -34.50 -3.09
N VAL A 46 -21.44 -34.37 -2.92
CA VAL A 46 -20.80 -34.25 -1.61
C VAL A 46 -21.10 -32.86 -1.06
N ARG A 47 -21.59 -32.85 0.19
CA ARG A 47 -22.01 -31.73 1.06
C ARG A 47 -20.92 -30.67 1.31
N ARG A 48 -20.39 -30.06 0.24
CA ARG A 48 -19.30 -29.07 0.26
C ARG A 48 -19.65 -27.74 -0.45
N SER A 49 -20.84 -27.61 -1.02
CA SER A 49 -21.27 -26.45 -1.83
C SER A 49 -21.82 -25.25 -1.05
N LEU A 50 -22.31 -25.44 0.18
CA LEU A 50 -22.97 -24.35 0.91
C LEU A 50 -22.00 -23.27 1.41
N ARG A 51 -20.78 -23.68 1.79
CA ARG A 51 -19.75 -22.76 2.32
C ARG A 51 -19.10 -21.92 1.22
N GLN A 52 -18.99 -22.48 0.00
CA GLN A 52 -18.54 -21.73 -1.16
C GLN A 52 -19.61 -20.73 -1.61
N LEU A 53 -20.88 -21.14 -1.67
CA LEU A 53 -21.97 -20.25 -2.05
C LEU A 53 -22.04 -19.00 -1.14
N GLN A 54 -22.01 -19.19 0.19
CA GLN A 54 -21.99 -18.09 1.17
C GLN A 54 -20.73 -17.20 1.07
N GLN A 55 -19.58 -17.75 0.67
CA GLN A 55 -18.38 -16.96 0.42
C GLN A 55 -18.50 -16.14 -0.87
N THR A 56 -19.12 -16.68 -1.93
CA THR A 56 -19.41 -15.94 -3.16
C THR A 56 -20.47 -14.86 -2.94
N GLU A 57 -21.51 -15.12 -2.16
CA GLU A 57 -22.55 -14.13 -1.85
C GLU A 57 -21.98 -12.96 -1.04
N ARG A 58 -21.19 -13.25 0.02
CA ARG A 58 -20.49 -12.18 0.77
C ARG A 58 -19.46 -11.44 -0.07
N ALA A 59 -18.76 -12.12 -0.99
CA ALA A 59 -17.83 -11.47 -1.89
C ALA A 59 -18.55 -10.56 -2.90
N ALA A 60 -19.73 -10.97 -3.39
CA ALA A 60 -20.55 -10.19 -4.31
C ALA A 60 -21.15 -8.95 -3.62
N GLU A 61 -21.61 -9.06 -2.37
CA GLU A 61 -22.09 -7.91 -1.57
C GLU A 61 -20.96 -6.88 -1.29
N LEU A 62 -19.73 -7.36 -1.09
CA LEU A 62 -18.54 -6.51 -0.92
C LEU A 62 -18.09 -5.84 -2.23
N GLU A 63 -18.21 -6.54 -3.37
CA GLU A 63 -17.97 -5.96 -4.70
C GLU A 63 -19.03 -4.90 -5.04
N GLU A 64 -20.29 -5.12 -4.67
CA GLU A 64 -21.37 -4.15 -4.95
C GLU A 64 -21.21 -2.86 -4.13
N THR A 65 -20.71 -2.96 -2.90
CA THR A 65 -20.39 -1.81 -2.06
C THR A 65 -19.15 -1.05 -2.56
N GLU A 66 -18.11 -1.75 -3.03
CA GLU A 66 -16.95 -1.15 -3.73
C GLU A 66 -17.37 -0.47 -5.04
N ILE A 67 -18.25 -1.07 -5.84
CA ILE A 67 -18.75 -0.47 -7.08
C ILE A 67 -19.58 0.80 -6.78
N LYS A 68 -20.42 0.79 -5.74
CA LYS A 68 -21.18 1.97 -5.32
C LYS A 68 -20.28 3.11 -4.84
N THR A 69 -19.19 2.82 -4.12
CA THR A 69 -18.20 3.84 -3.71
C THR A 69 -17.39 4.37 -4.91
N VAL A 70 -17.01 3.49 -5.86
CA VAL A 70 -16.28 3.89 -7.07
C VAL A 70 -17.16 4.70 -8.04
N MET A 71 -18.47 4.41 -8.11
CA MET A 71 -19.41 5.20 -8.91
C MET A 71 -19.67 6.58 -8.31
N ALA A 72 -19.77 6.70 -6.97
CA ALA A 72 -19.90 7.99 -6.29
C ALA A 72 -18.68 8.91 -6.52
N LEU A 73 -17.47 8.34 -6.67
CA LEU A 73 -16.25 9.10 -6.98
C LEU A 73 -16.12 9.51 -8.46
N ARG A 74 -16.98 8.99 -9.34
CA ARG A 74 -16.99 9.28 -10.79
C ARG A 74 -17.83 10.49 -11.18
N GLU A 75 -18.67 11.00 -10.28
CA GLU A 75 -19.54 12.16 -10.52
C GLU A 75 -18.81 13.51 -10.33
N LEU A 76 -17.54 13.49 -9.91
CA LEU A 76 -16.71 14.70 -9.86
C LEU A 76 -16.19 15.07 -11.27
N PRO A 77 -16.23 16.35 -11.66
CA PRO A 77 -15.88 16.77 -13.01
C PRO A 77 -14.43 16.40 -13.38
N SER A 78 -14.27 15.86 -14.58
CA SER A 78 -12.98 15.35 -15.08
C SER A 78 -11.90 16.45 -15.07
N ARG A 79 -10.84 16.21 -14.30
CA ARG A 79 -9.69 17.12 -14.16
C ARG A 79 -8.93 17.20 -15.50
N ARG A 80 -8.96 18.37 -16.14
CA ARG A 80 -8.21 18.64 -17.38
C ARG A 80 -6.72 18.32 -17.19
N LYS A 81 -6.09 17.76 -18.22
CA LYS A 81 -4.65 17.46 -18.28
C LYS A 81 -3.85 18.74 -18.01
N ARG A 82 -3.31 18.89 -16.80
CA ARG A 82 -2.42 19.99 -16.44
C ARG A 82 -1.07 19.82 -17.14
N SER A 83 -0.64 20.91 -17.77
CA SER A 83 0.62 20.99 -18.52
C SER A 83 1.80 21.10 -17.55
N LYS A 84 2.98 20.70 -18.01
CA LYS A 84 4.22 20.53 -17.23
C LYS A 84 4.75 21.83 -16.58
N VAL A 85 4.20 22.99 -16.95
CA VAL A 85 4.62 24.33 -16.49
C VAL A 85 4.00 24.71 -15.14
N GLU A 86 2.80 24.21 -14.81
CA GLU A 86 2.11 24.47 -13.51
C GLU A 86 2.83 23.83 -12.29
N SER A 87 3.79 22.92 -12.52
CA SER A 87 4.45 22.16 -11.46
C SER A 87 5.40 23.00 -10.59
N LEU A 88 5.96 24.08 -11.15
CA LEU A 88 6.94 24.94 -10.47
C LEU A 88 6.24 26.07 -9.71
N GLU A 89 5.19 26.67 -10.28
CA GLU A 89 4.37 27.69 -9.59
C GLU A 89 3.58 27.11 -8.40
N LEU A 90 3.25 25.82 -8.42
CA LEU A 90 2.67 25.14 -7.25
C LEU A 90 3.65 25.09 -6.07
N VAL A 91 4.97 25.03 -6.30
CA VAL A 91 5.98 25.00 -5.24
C VAL A 91 5.98 26.30 -4.44
N GLU A 92 5.67 27.44 -5.07
CA GLU A 92 5.62 28.75 -4.41
C GLU A 92 4.36 28.99 -3.56
N ARG A 93 3.29 28.19 -3.76
CA ARG A 93 2.03 28.32 -2.99
C ARG A 93 1.85 27.30 -1.87
N ILE A 94 2.75 26.33 -1.74
CA ILE A 94 2.67 25.35 -0.67
C ILE A 94 3.30 26.01 0.57
N GLU A 95 2.52 26.13 1.65
CA GLU A 95 3.04 26.32 2.99
C GLU A 95 3.89 25.11 3.35
N LEU A 96 5.10 25.09 2.81
CA LEU A 96 6.10 24.10 3.13
C LEU A 96 6.38 24.33 4.60
N PHE A 97 6.00 23.37 5.46
CA PHE A 97 6.44 23.36 6.85
C PHE A 97 7.93 23.72 6.82
N ASN A 98 8.38 24.76 7.53
CA ASN A 98 9.75 25.29 7.51
C ASN A 98 10.80 24.19 7.83
N LEU A 99 11.00 23.28 6.90
CA LEU A 99 11.73 22.03 6.96
C LEU A 99 12.60 22.00 5.70
N PRO A 100 13.77 21.35 5.76
CA PRO A 100 14.62 21.24 4.60
C PRO A 100 13.87 20.58 3.43
N ILE A 101 13.88 21.26 2.30
CA ILE A 101 13.32 20.78 1.05
C ILE A 101 14.46 20.26 0.21
N SER A 102 14.35 19.02 -0.24
CA SER A 102 15.35 18.43 -1.11
C SER A 102 14.72 18.13 -2.48
N PRO A 103 15.02 18.96 -3.50
CA PRO A 103 14.47 18.77 -4.84
C PRO A 103 15.12 17.56 -5.51
N LEU A 104 14.32 16.56 -5.86
CA LEU A 104 14.82 15.36 -6.53
C LEU A 104 14.95 15.60 -8.03
N SER A 105 16.19 15.70 -8.51
CA SER A 105 16.48 15.80 -9.95
C SER A 105 16.19 14.47 -10.63
N THR A 106 15.14 14.46 -11.46
CA THR A 106 14.74 13.31 -12.27
C THR A 106 15.46 13.32 -13.60
N ARG A 107 16.78 13.06 -13.62
CA ARG A 107 17.47 12.92 -14.92
C ARG A 107 18.71 12.04 -14.89
N ASN A 108 18.51 10.73 -15.01
CA ASN A 108 19.56 9.83 -15.49
C ASN A 108 19.39 9.66 -17.01
N GLN A 109 20.36 10.15 -17.79
CA GLN A 109 20.38 10.06 -19.26
C GLN A 109 20.91 8.69 -19.75
N GLY A 110 20.38 7.60 -19.20
CA GLY A 110 20.77 6.23 -19.56
C GLY A 110 19.57 5.32 -19.80
N LYS A 111 19.80 4.12 -20.35
CA LYS A 111 18.77 3.08 -20.43
C LYS A 111 18.34 2.67 -19.02
N THR A 112 17.11 2.98 -18.65
CA THR A 112 16.55 2.64 -17.33
C THR A 112 15.79 1.32 -17.36
N VAL A 113 16.02 0.46 -16.37
CA VAL A 113 15.29 -0.81 -16.21
C VAL A 113 14.10 -0.59 -15.28
N HIS A 114 12.90 -0.98 -15.73
CA HIS A 114 11.68 -0.87 -14.93
C HIS A 114 11.37 -2.19 -14.21
N LEU A 115 11.48 -2.21 -12.88
CA LEU A 115 11.22 -3.39 -12.05
C LEU A 115 10.22 -3.09 -10.94
N SER A 116 9.59 -4.13 -10.37
CA SER A 116 8.78 -3.96 -9.16
C SER A 116 9.66 -3.43 -8.01
N SER A 117 9.14 -2.53 -7.17
CA SER A 117 9.88 -2.06 -5.99
C SER A 117 10.37 -3.22 -5.11
N SER A 118 9.56 -4.29 -5.00
CA SER A 118 9.90 -5.50 -4.24
C SER A 118 11.11 -6.28 -4.77
N GLN A 119 11.59 -5.97 -5.98
CA GLN A 119 12.75 -6.61 -6.61
C GLN A 119 14.02 -5.75 -6.53
N ILE A 120 13.88 -4.50 -6.07
CA ILE A 120 14.96 -3.51 -6.04
C ILE A 120 15.43 -3.37 -4.58
N SER A 121 16.75 -3.42 -4.37
CA SER A 121 17.35 -3.09 -3.07
C SER A 121 17.60 -1.59 -2.99
N ILE A 122 17.28 -0.98 -1.85
CA ILE A 122 17.57 0.43 -1.58
C ILE A 122 18.93 0.59 -0.91
N GLU A 123 19.62 1.70 -1.19
CA GLU A 123 20.81 2.14 -0.47
C GLU A 123 20.38 2.81 0.86
N LEU A 124 20.00 1.97 1.83
CA LEU A 124 19.32 2.40 3.05
C LEU A 124 20.07 3.49 3.82
N GLU A 125 21.35 3.27 4.13
CA GLU A 125 22.13 4.19 4.98
C GLU A 125 22.36 5.55 4.31
N ASN A 126 22.65 5.53 3.01
CA ASN A 126 22.80 6.74 2.20
C ASN A 126 21.48 7.52 2.14
N PHE A 127 20.37 6.83 1.88
CA PHE A 127 19.05 7.45 1.89
C PHE A 127 18.69 7.98 3.29
N HIS A 128 18.97 7.22 4.34
CA HIS A 128 18.59 7.59 5.70
C HIS A 128 19.32 8.86 6.16
N SER A 129 20.64 8.90 5.98
CA SER A 129 21.48 10.05 6.36
C SER A 129 21.14 11.33 5.58
N GLN A 130 20.77 11.22 4.31
CA GLN A 130 20.51 12.38 3.47
C GLN A 130 19.11 12.97 3.65
N TRP A 131 18.10 12.14 3.95
CA TRP A 131 16.69 12.57 3.82
C TRP A 131 15.91 12.62 5.13
N LEU A 132 16.48 12.20 6.26
CA LEU A 132 15.76 12.21 7.55
C LEU A 132 15.26 13.62 7.90
N GLY A 133 13.96 13.75 8.17
CA GLY A 133 13.31 15.02 8.51
C GLY A 133 13.11 15.98 7.34
N THR A 134 13.40 15.55 6.11
CA THR A 134 13.27 16.40 4.91
C THR A 134 11.96 16.15 4.18
N GLN A 135 11.48 17.19 3.50
CA GLN A 135 10.35 17.11 2.57
C GLN A 135 10.81 16.67 1.18
N LEU A 136 10.12 15.67 0.63
CA LEU A 136 10.44 15.07 -0.66
C LEU A 136 9.58 15.71 -1.76
N LEU A 137 10.22 16.50 -2.62
CA LEU A 137 9.59 17.16 -3.78
C LEU A 137 10.12 16.61 -5.11
N PRO A 138 9.28 16.56 -6.17
CA PRO A 138 7.87 17.00 -6.25
C PRO A 138 6.90 16.16 -5.40
N MET A 139 5.67 16.64 -5.18
CA MET A 139 4.72 15.91 -4.34
C MET A 139 4.35 14.51 -4.88
N GLY A 140 4.19 13.57 -3.95
CA GLY A 140 3.56 12.27 -4.18
C GLY A 140 4.49 11.07 -4.01
N LYS A 141 3.88 9.88 -3.89
CA LYS A 141 4.60 8.63 -3.65
C LYS A 141 5.61 8.30 -4.75
N ASN A 142 5.35 8.70 -5.99
CA ASN A 142 6.27 8.47 -7.11
C ASN A 142 7.66 9.07 -6.84
N THR A 143 7.68 10.28 -6.30
CA THR A 143 8.92 10.98 -5.96
C THR A 143 9.67 10.23 -4.88
N VAL A 144 8.99 9.87 -3.78
CA VAL A 144 9.57 9.11 -2.68
C VAL A 144 10.13 7.78 -3.19
N MET A 145 9.32 7.02 -3.91
CA MET A 145 9.72 5.72 -4.43
C MET A 145 10.90 5.83 -5.41
N GLN A 146 10.94 6.85 -6.27
CA GLN A 146 12.07 7.03 -7.17
C GLN A 146 13.34 7.52 -6.45
N SER A 147 13.20 8.31 -5.38
CA SER A 147 14.35 8.79 -4.59
C SER A 147 15.10 7.69 -3.85
N MET A 148 14.38 6.64 -3.45
CA MET A 148 14.95 5.45 -2.82
C MET A 148 15.51 4.47 -3.85
N CYS A 149 15.23 4.68 -5.14
CA CYS A 149 15.59 3.76 -6.19
C CYS A 149 17.04 4.02 -6.64
N PRO A 150 17.90 2.98 -6.69
CA PRO A 150 19.28 3.14 -7.15
C PRO A 150 19.35 3.63 -8.60
N PRO A 151 20.46 4.28 -9.00
CA PRO A 151 20.65 4.76 -10.36
C PRO A 151 20.45 3.66 -11.40
N GLY A 152 19.83 4.00 -12.52
CA GLY A 152 19.54 3.06 -13.62
C GLY A 152 18.24 2.26 -13.48
N TYR A 153 17.53 2.35 -12.34
CA TYR A 153 16.25 1.68 -12.14
C TYR A 153 15.08 2.66 -12.02
N VAL A 154 13.89 2.18 -12.40
CA VAL A 154 12.62 2.86 -12.16
C VAL A 154 11.66 1.90 -11.47
N ALA A 155 11.25 2.25 -10.25
CA ALA A 155 10.38 1.43 -9.43
C ALA A 155 8.93 1.45 -9.94
N LYS A 156 8.37 0.26 -10.20
CA LYS A 156 6.94 0.01 -10.41
C LYS A 156 6.31 -0.40 -9.08
N PHE A 157 5.23 0.26 -8.70
CA PHE A 157 4.56 0.02 -7.42
C PHE A 157 3.08 0.45 -7.48
N SER A 158 2.29 0.02 -6.49
CA SER A 158 0.87 0.37 -6.41
C SER A 158 0.69 1.72 -5.73
N LYS A 159 0.23 2.75 -6.44
CA LYS A 159 -0.03 4.08 -5.83
C LYS A 159 -1.08 4.05 -4.71
N MET A 160 -1.99 3.07 -4.78
CA MET A 160 -3.12 2.91 -3.86
C MET A 160 -2.71 2.27 -2.53
N SER A 161 -1.58 1.57 -2.46
CA SER A 161 -1.13 0.94 -1.21
C SER A 161 -0.41 1.94 -0.31
N GLY A 162 -0.78 1.97 0.98
CA GLY A 162 -0.02 2.66 2.03
C GLY A 162 1.29 1.97 2.37
N VAL A 163 1.46 0.69 2.00
CA VAL A 163 2.68 -0.08 2.28
C VAL A 163 3.32 -0.54 0.98
N GLN A 164 4.59 -0.21 0.79
CA GLN A 164 5.37 -0.54 -0.39
C GLN A 164 6.56 -1.43 -0.01
N PRO A 165 6.54 -2.71 -0.39
CA PRO A 165 7.70 -3.57 -0.19
C PRO A 165 8.83 -3.18 -1.14
N TRP A 166 10.04 -3.09 -0.58
CA TRP A 166 11.31 -3.15 -1.30
C TRP A 166 11.92 -4.54 -1.16
N LYS A 167 13.04 -4.83 -1.83
CA LYS A 167 13.72 -6.12 -1.66
C LYS A 167 14.31 -6.29 -0.25
N ASN A 168 14.83 -5.22 0.33
CA ASN A 168 15.53 -5.21 1.62
C ASN A 168 14.90 -4.26 2.67
N ALA A 169 13.72 -3.71 2.41
CA ALA A 169 13.05 -2.77 3.31
C ALA A 169 11.54 -2.73 3.01
N ILE A 170 10.79 -2.00 3.83
CA ILE A 170 9.38 -1.68 3.61
C ILE A 170 9.18 -0.18 3.80
N ALA A 171 8.52 0.49 2.86
CA ALA A 171 8.11 1.89 3.03
C ALA A 171 6.63 1.95 3.46
N LEU A 172 6.37 2.59 4.60
CA LEU A 172 5.06 2.83 5.16
C LEU A 172 4.68 4.30 4.98
N PHE A 173 3.63 4.55 4.21
CA PHE A 173 3.07 5.87 3.93
C PHE A 173 1.81 6.05 4.77
N VAL A 174 1.84 7.04 5.67
CA VAL A 174 0.72 7.38 6.56
C VAL A 174 0.28 8.81 6.24
N ASN A 175 -1.04 8.98 6.08
CA ASN A 175 -1.64 10.30 5.99
C ASN A 175 -2.09 10.71 7.40
N LEU A 176 -1.78 11.93 7.77
CA LEU A 176 -2.32 12.60 8.96
C LEU A 176 -3.55 13.36 8.50
N GLU A 177 -4.71 12.72 8.64
CA GLU A 177 -6.02 13.26 8.28
C GLU A 177 -6.90 13.29 9.54
N SER A 178 -7.49 14.44 9.84
CA SER A 178 -8.35 14.62 11.02
C SER A 178 -9.67 13.85 10.95
N ASP A 179 -10.12 13.49 9.73
CA ASP A 179 -11.44 12.87 9.48
C ASP A 179 -11.36 11.36 9.15
N SER A 180 -10.20 10.73 9.33
CA SER A 180 -10.07 9.27 9.17
C SER A 180 -10.73 8.55 10.35
N PRO A 181 -11.50 7.46 10.12
CA PRO A 181 -12.03 6.64 11.22
C PRO A 181 -10.93 5.98 12.05
N TYR A 182 -9.71 5.94 11.51
CA TYR A 182 -8.50 5.52 12.21
C TYR A 182 -7.66 6.76 12.49
N ASP A 183 -7.69 7.22 13.73
CA ASP A 183 -6.87 8.33 14.19
C ASP A 183 -5.44 7.83 14.41
N ASN A 184 -4.51 8.20 13.53
CA ASN A 184 -3.09 7.85 13.65
C ASN A 184 -2.43 8.78 14.68
N VAL A 185 -2.83 8.64 15.95
CA VAL A 185 -2.32 9.48 17.04
C VAL A 185 -0.93 9.03 17.46
N PHE A 186 0.04 9.93 17.31
CA PHE A 186 1.36 9.77 17.89
C PHE A 186 1.33 10.08 19.38
N ARG A 187 1.84 9.15 20.18
CA ARG A 187 1.94 9.23 21.63
C ARG A 187 3.41 9.27 22.04
N HIS A 188 3.65 9.86 23.20
CA HIS A 188 4.97 10.02 23.77
C HIS A 188 5.00 9.37 25.15
N GLU A 189 6.07 8.68 25.47
CA GLU A 189 6.28 8.05 26.77
C GLU A 189 7.77 8.08 27.13
N VAL A 190 8.09 8.31 28.40
CA VAL A 190 9.49 8.34 28.84
C VAL A 190 9.94 6.91 29.12
N VAL A 191 10.90 6.43 28.34
CA VAL A 191 11.49 5.10 28.46
C VAL A 191 12.98 5.24 28.70
N ASN A 192 13.46 4.70 29.83
CA ASN A 192 14.88 4.75 30.22
C ASN A 192 15.47 6.18 30.22
N GLY A 193 14.65 7.19 30.53
CA GLY A 193 15.07 8.60 30.55
C GLY A 193 15.03 9.32 29.21
N SER A 194 14.66 8.65 28.11
CA SER A 194 14.48 9.25 26.78
C SER A 194 13.00 9.25 26.37
N ILE A 195 12.61 10.20 25.52
CA ILE A 195 11.23 10.28 25.00
C ILE A 195 11.09 9.27 23.86
N ALA A 196 10.29 8.25 24.08
CA ALA A 196 9.91 7.30 23.05
C ALA A 196 8.57 7.70 22.41
N VAL A 197 8.55 7.76 21.08
CA VAL A 197 7.37 8.11 20.29
C VAL A 197 6.80 6.85 19.67
N TYR A 198 5.50 6.63 19.81
CA TYR A 198 4.83 5.47 19.21
C TYR A 198 3.44 5.80 18.68
N PHE A 199 2.94 4.99 17.76
CA PHE A 199 1.60 5.16 17.18
C PHE A 199 0.98 3.81 16.81
N GLN A 200 -0.34 3.80 16.65
CA GLN A 200 -1.09 2.67 16.13
C GLN A 200 -1.33 2.85 14.64
N TRP A 201 -1.26 1.75 13.91
CA TRP A 201 -1.49 1.71 12.48
C TRP A 201 -2.27 0.47 12.08
N PHE A 202 -3.26 0.65 11.22
CA PHE A 202 -4.14 -0.42 10.77
C PHE A 202 -3.74 -0.91 9.37
N GLY A 203 -3.60 -2.23 9.24
CA GLY A 203 -3.35 -2.90 7.98
C GLY A 203 -4.54 -2.89 7.03
N GLN A 204 -4.41 -3.57 5.90
CA GLN A 204 -5.56 -3.76 5.00
C GLN A 204 -6.51 -4.81 5.57
N HIS A 205 -7.81 -4.69 5.29
CA HIS A 205 -8.85 -5.61 5.77
C HIS A 205 -8.60 -7.09 5.41
N ARG A 206 -7.91 -7.34 4.28
CA ARG A 206 -7.61 -8.70 3.80
C ARG A 206 -6.34 -9.29 4.43
N TRP A 207 -5.60 -8.52 5.22
CA TRP A 207 -4.38 -9.01 5.85
C TRP A 207 -4.71 -9.93 7.02
N HIS A 208 -3.85 -10.92 7.19
CA HIS A 208 -3.85 -11.87 8.28
C HIS A 208 -2.39 -12.25 8.59
N ASP A 209 -2.18 -12.96 9.68
CA ASP A 209 -0.86 -13.33 10.19
C ASP A 209 0.08 -13.96 9.15
N GLU A 210 -0.45 -14.87 8.34
CA GLU A 210 0.29 -15.55 7.28
C GLU A 210 0.50 -14.73 5.99
N SER A 211 -0.02 -13.50 5.93
CA SER A 211 0.18 -12.64 4.77
C SER A 211 1.67 -12.35 4.59
N PRO A 212 2.24 -12.47 3.38
CA PRO A 212 3.69 -12.30 3.16
C PRO A 212 4.24 -10.99 3.70
N LEU A 213 3.48 -9.90 3.54
CA LEU A 213 3.89 -8.57 4.02
C LEU A 213 3.81 -8.46 5.55
N VAL A 214 2.83 -9.11 6.19
CA VAL A 214 2.72 -9.16 7.66
C VAL A 214 3.90 -9.92 8.25
N ARG A 215 4.31 -11.04 7.63
CA ARG A 215 5.53 -11.77 8.04
C ARG A 215 6.77 -10.88 7.96
N ARG A 216 6.92 -10.10 6.88
CA ARG A 216 8.05 -9.17 6.74
C ARG A 216 8.01 -8.04 7.77
N LEU A 217 6.84 -7.46 8.03
CA LEU A 217 6.65 -6.43 9.08
C LEU A 217 7.04 -6.95 10.48
N ARG A 218 6.78 -8.23 10.78
CA ARG A 218 7.21 -8.86 12.05
C ARG A 218 8.73 -9.03 12.15
N ASN A 219 9.45 -9.02 11.04
CA ASN A 219 10.91 -9.14 11.01
C ASN A 219 11.62 -7.79 11.13
N THR A 220 10.88 -6.72 11.43
CA THR A 220 11.47 -5.41 11.71
C THR A 220 12.21 -5.43 13.04
N GLU A 221 13.20 -4.53 13.17
CA GLU A 221 13.77 -4.17 14.46
C GLU A 221 12.70 -3.93 15.52
N ARG A 222 12.98 -4.32 16.75
CA ARG A 222 12.06 -4.15 17.87
C ARG A 222 12.18 -2.76 18.45
N GLY A 223 11.04 -2.20 18.86
CA GLY A 223 11.03 -1.06 19.75
C GLY A 223 11.42 -1.45 21.18
N SER A 224 11.20 -0.52 22.09
CA SER A 224 11.47 -0.67 23.51
C SER A 224 10.50 -1.68 24.12
N GLU A 225 11.02 -2.61 24.92
CA GLU A 225 10.21 -3.67 25.51
C GLU A 225 9.13 -3.14 26.47
N SER A 226 9.38 -2.01 27.14
CA SER A 226 8.39 -1.33 27.99
C SER A 226 7.14 -0.89 27.22
N LEU A 227 7.27 -0.62 25.91
CA LEU A 227 6.16 -0.18 25.04
C LEU A 227 5.47 -1.35 24.32
N ARG A 228 5.77 -2.58 24.71
CA ARG A 228 5.20 -3.78 24.10
C ARG A 228 3.68 -3.70 24.04
N PHE A 229 3.14 -3.86 22.84
CA PHE A 229 1.71 -3.78 22.59
C PHE A 229 0.99 -5.11 22.80
N HIS A 230 1.60 -6.20 22.33
CA HIS A 230 0.95 -7.51 22.32
C HIS A 230 1.99 -8.64 22.36
N GLU A 231 1.56 -9.86 22.70
CA GLU A 231 2.41 -11.07 22.78
C GLU A 231 3.15 -11.38 21.46
N THR A 232 2.57 -10.94 20.33
CA THR A 232 3.16 -11.05 18.99
C THR A 232 4.46 -10.25 18.82
N TYR A 233 4.82 -9.41 19.79
CA TYR A 233 6.14 -8.78 19.90
C TYR A 233 7.27 -9.83 19.99
N ASN A 234 7.06 -10.89 20.78
CA ASN A 234 8.05 -11.93 21.03
C ASN A 234 8.17 -12.95 19.87
N ASN A 235 7.26 -12.91 18.91
CA ASN A 235 7.27 -13.79 17.75
C ASN A 235 8.36 -13.33 16.76
N LYS A 236 9.61 -13.60 17.12
CA LYS A 236 10.79 -13.23 16.35
C LYS A 236 11.11 -14.34 15.35
N SER A 237 11.36 -13.96 14.09
CA SER A 237 12.12 -14.78 13.17
C SER A 237 13.56 -14.26 13.20
N ASP A 238 14.55 -15.12 13.46
CA ASP A 238 15.97 -14.73 13.47
C ASP A 238 16.55 -14.48 12.07
N ILE A 239 15.69 -14.46 11.04
CA ILE A 239 16.08 -14.28 9.66
C ILE A 239 16.03 -12.79 9.33
N ASN A 240 17.20 -12.22 9.04
CA ASN A 240 17.47 -10.88 8.49
C ASN A 240 16.42 -9.81 8.81
N LYS A 241 16.78 -8.88 9.71
CA LYS A 241 15.94 -7.73 10.03
C LYS A 241 15.64 -6.91 8.77
N GLU A 242 14.38 -6.58 8.55
CA GLU A 242 13.96 -5.71 7.47
C GLU A 242 13.44 -4.38 8.03
N PRO A 243 14.09 -3.25 7.74
CA PRO A 243 13.66 -1.95 8.24
C PRO A 243 12.33 -1.52 7.61
N VAL A 244 11.48 -0.92 8.44
CA VAL A 244 10.26 -0.23 8.02
C VAL A 244 10.51 1.27 8.09
N LEU A 245 10.30 1.95 6.98
CA LEU A 245 10.58 3.37 6.78
C LEU A 245 9.27 4.16 6.79
N LEU A 246 9.16 5.13 7.69
CA LEU A 246 7.96 5.94 7.85
C LEU A 246 8.00 7.20 6.97
N PHE A 247 6.96 7.39 6.19
CA PHE A 247 6.69 8.61 5.44
C PHE A 247 5.35 9.19 5.85
N LEU A 248 5.37 10.40 6.40
CA LEU A 248 4.17 11.13 6.83
C LEU A 248 3.82 12.21 5.82
N ARG A 249 2.53 12.50 5.69
CA ARG A 249 2.07 13.73 5.04
C ARG A 249 0.77 14.20 5.67
N GLN A 250 0.56 15.50 5.67
CA GLN A 250 -0.78 16.08 5.73
C GLN A 250 -1.38 16.08 4.31
N THR A 251 -2.71 16.05 4.18
CA THR A 251 -3.39 16.09 2.89
C THR A 251 -2.93 17.31 2.08
N GLN A 252 -2.63 17.09 0.81
CA GLN A 252 -2.07 18.09 -0.13
C GLN A 252 -0.62 18.53 0.14
N ASN A 253 0.06 18.05 1.18
CA ASN A 253 1.46 18.36 1.47
C ASN A 253 2.44 17.28 0.95
N PRO A 254 3.74 17.62 0.80
CA PRO A 254 4.78 16.64 0.45
C PRO A 254 4.93 15.58 1.53
N TYR A 255 5.48 14.42 1.15
CA TYR A 255 5.86 13.43 2.15
C TYR A 255 7.14 13.87 2.87
N ILE A 256 7.16 13.64 4.17
CA ILE A 256 8.31 13.81 5.04
C ILE A 256 8.81 12.43 5.43
N TYR A 257 10.09 12.19 5.24
CA TYR A 257 10.72 10.97 5.75
C TYR A 257 11.03 11.12 7.24
N CYS A 258 10.42 10.27 8.06
CA CYS A 258 10.51 10.34 9.52
C CYS A 258 11.50 9.32 10.12
N GLY A 259 12.11 8.47 9.30
CA GLY A 259 13.07 7.45 9.76
C GLY A 259 12.46 6.06 9.88
N ARG A 260 13.06 5.25 10.74
CA ARG A 260 12.83 3.82 10.91
C ARG A 260 11.84 3.56 12.04
N LEU A 261 11.08 2.48 11.89
CA LEU A 261 10.14 2.00 12.88
C LEU A 261 10.65 0.77 13.61
N GLY A 262 10.38 0.75 14.92
CA GLY A 262 10.52 -0.39 15.81
C GLY A 262 9.18 -1.07 15.99
N TYR A 263 9.11 -2.37 15.76
CA TYR A 263 7.90 -3.16 15.96
C TYR A 263 7.61 -3.36 17.44
N LEU A 264 6.39 -3.04 17.88
CA LEU A 264 5.92 -3.22 19.26
C LEU A 264 4.88 -4.33 19.41
N GLY A 265 4.40 -4.92 18.30
CA GLY A 265 3.37 -5.97 18.31
C GLY A 265 2.19 -5.64 17.39
N HIS A 266 1.30 -6.62 17.22
CA HIS A 266 0.01 -6.44 16.56
C HIS A 266 -1.08 -7.38 17.12
N LEU A 267 -2.34 -6.97 17.03
CA LEU A 267 -3.50 -7.75 17.44
C LEU A 267 -3.97 -8.67 16.31
N HIS A 268 -3.71 -9.97 16.44
CA HIS A 268 -4.12 -11.00 15.46
C HIS A 268 -5.65 -11.18 15.38
N ALA A 269 -6.37 -10.86 16.46
CA ALA A 269 -7.83 -10.93 16.50
C ALA A 269 -8.52 -9.72 15.85
N SER A 270 -7.79 -8.63 15.60
CA SER A 270 -8.35 -7.40 15.02
C SER A 270 -8.56 -7.53 13.51
N LYS A 271 -9.60 -6.88 13.00
CA LYS A 271 -9.92 -6.79 11.57
C LYS A 271 -10.29 -5.35 11.22
N PRO A 272 -9.43 -4.60 10.53
CA PRO A 272 -8.09 -4.97 10.04
C PRO A 272 -7.06 -5.23 11.15
N LEU A 273 -5.96 -5.91 10.83
CA LEU A 273 -4.86 -6.11 11.79
C LEU A 273 -4.35 -4.76 12.31
N GLU A 274 -4.29 -4.62 13.62
CA GLU A 274 -3.81 -3.42 14.29
C GLU A 274 -2.38 -3.61 14.76
N PHE A 275 -1.47 -2.78 14.25
CA PHE A 275 -0.06 -2.76 14.60
C PHE A 275 0.27 -1.59 15.51
N ARG A 276 1.28 -1.75 16.37
CA ARG A 276 1.91 -0.64 17.07
C ARG A 276 3.38 -0.54 16.70
N TRP A 277 3.82 0.70 16.46
CA TRP A 277 5.17 1.02 16.03
C TRP A 277 5.76 2.10 16.92
N GLN A 278 7.04 1.96 17.27
CA GLN A 278 7.87 3.03 17.83
C GLN A 278 8.63 3.72 16.70
N LEU A 279 8.77 5.05 16.75
CA LEU A 279 9.70 5.79 15.91
C LEU A 279 11.09 5.73 16.53
N LEU A 280 12.03 5.04 15.88
CA LEU A 280 13.38 4.83 16.42
C LEU A 280 14.27 6.06 16.29
N ASP A 281 14.05 6.86 15.25
CA ASP A 281 14.85 8.05 14.95
C ASP A 281 14.22 9.34 15.49
N ALA A 282 13.34 9.23 16.51
CA ALA A 282 12.60 10.37 17.07
C ALA A 282 13.52 11.48 17.62
N ASP A 283 14.61 11.08 18.28
CA ASP A 283 15.60 12.01 18.84
C ASP A 283 16.33 12.78 17.73
N SER A 284 16.86 12.06 16.74
CA SER A 284 17.56 12.64 15.58
C SER A 284 16.67 13.53 14.72
N LEU A 285 15.36 13.23 14.67
CA LEU A 285 14.37 13.99 13.92
C LEU A 285 13.94 15.28 14.62
N HIS A 286 14.25 15.45 15.91
CA HIS A 286 13.62 16.45 16.78
C HIS A 286 12.08 16.40 16.68
N TRP A 287 11.52 15.21 16.88
CA TRP A 287 10.13 14.88 16.57
C TRP A 287 9.10 15.89 17.09
N GLU A 288 9.26 16.44 18.30
CA GLU A 288 8.31 17.43 18.84
C GLU A 288 8.19 18.68 17.97
N ASN A 289 9.30 19.16 17.41
CA ASN A 289 9.29 20.32 16.52
C ASN A 289 8.60 19.97 15.19
N LEU A 290 8.79 18.75 14.71
CA LEU A 290 8.14 18.26 13.50
C LEU A 290 6.63 18.11 13.69
N LEU A 291 6.20 17.47 14.79
CA LEU A 291 4.79 17.26 15.09
C LEU A 291 4.06 18.60 15.27
N ARG A 292 4.65 19.56 15.99
CA ARG A 292 4.07 20.90 16.12
C ARG A 292 3.85 21.58 14.76
N LYS A 293 4.83 21.48 13.86
CA LYS A 293 4.69 22.02 12.50
C LYS A 293 3.58 21.32 11.72
N LEU A 294 3.42 20.00 11.89
CA LEU A 294 2.39 19.20 11.23
C LEU A 294 0.97 19.46 11.75
N THR A 295 0.82 19.83 13.03
CA THR A 295 -0.50 20.04 13.66
C THR A 295 -0.95 21.50 13.69
N TYR A 296 -0.02 22.47 13.69
CA TYR A 296 -0.31 23.91 13.83
C TYR A 296 -0.01 24.72 12.56
N SER A 297 -0.23 24.13 11.38
CA SER A 297 -0.25 24.89 10.12
C SER A 297 -1.58 25.66 10.03
N GLU A 298 -1.63 26.82 10.66
CA GLU A 298 -2.63 27.88 10.44
C GLU A 298 -1.99 29.08 9.74
#